data_AF-A0A1I4V7Z0-F1
#
_entry.id   AF-A0A1I4V7Z0-F1
#
_cell.length_a   1.000
_cell.length_b   1.000
_cell.length_c   1.000
_cell.angle_alpha   90.00
_cell.angle_beta   90.00
_cell.angle_gamma   90.00
#
_symmetry.space_group_name_H-M   'P 1'
#
loop_
_entity.id
_entity.type
_entity.pdbx_description
1 polymer ?
#
loop_
_entity_poly.entity_id
_entity_poly.type
_entity_poly.pdbx_seq_one_letter_code
_entity_poly.pdbx_strand_id
1 'polypeptide(L)'
;MSSTKLNLLVCLFVLGGSTVAEATCLNSVTELKAEGIKAHWLETTADDGKPLKIVISDGAKGLVYSASKAGEPWLAGKASFCRSGDKTVVTLNNTEVTENVPLVTRMALPDTLTAPIVNDEINLAGGPWRGTFVGR
;
A
#
# COMPACT_ATOMS: atom_id res chain seq x y z
N MET A 1 -55.23 -13.27 48.97
CA MET A 1 -54.38 -14.00 47.99
C MET A 1 -54.52 -13.28 46.65
N SER A 2 -53.52 -12.94 45.87
CA SER A 2 -52.07 -12.88 46.01
C SER A 2 -51.59 -11.92 44.91
N SER A 3 -50.53 -11.18 45.19
CA SER A 3 -49.83 -10.24 44.32
C SER A 3 -49.15 -10.95 43.15
N THR A 4 -49.09 -10.34 41.95
CA THR A 4 -47.81 -10.25 41.23
C THR A 4 -47.77 -9.08 40.23
N LYS A 5 -46.76 -8.24 40.44
CA LYS A 5 -46.29 -7.15 39.57
C LYS A 5 -45.77 -7.75 38.25
N LEU A 6 -46.03 -7.10 37.10
CA LEU A 6 -45.28 -7.38 35.87
C LEU A 6 -44.47 -6.15 35.49
N ASN A 7 -43.15 -6.34 35.56
CA ASN A 7 -42.10 -5.37 35.31
C ASN A 7 -41.95 -5.03 33.82
N LEU A 8 -41.56 -3.79 33.61
CA LEU A 8 -40.92 -3.17 32.44
C LEU A 8 -39.92 -4.09 31.71
N LEU A 9 -39.90 -4.06 30.37
CA LEU A 9 -38.67 -4.30 29.58
C LEU A 9 -38.78 -3.58 28.23
N VAL A 10 -38.20 -2.38 28.19
CA VAL A 10 -37.87 -1.62 26.99
C VAL A 10 -36.76 -2.39 26.27
N CYS A 11 -37.04 -2.92 25.09
CA CYS A 11 -36.02 -3.45 24.19
C CYS A 11 -35.18 -2.29 23.65
N LEU A 12 -34.06 -1.99 24.32
CA LEU A 12 -32.95 -1.28 23.68
C LEU A 12 -32.45 -2.15 22.52
N PHE A 13 -32.90 -1.86 21.31
CA PHE A 13 -32.15 -2.20 20.11
C PHE A 13 -30.87 -1.36 20.14
N VAL A 14 -29.81 -1.93 20.71
CA VAL A 14 -28.45 -1.47 20.45
C VAL A 14 -28.23 -1.73 18.97
N LEU A 15 -28.46 -0.69 18.17
CA LEU A 15 -27.92 -0.56 16.82
C LEU A 15 -26.41 -0.63 16.98
N GLY A 16 -25.86 -1.84 16.91
CA GLY A 16 -24.46 -2.07 16.64
C GLY A 16 -24.17 -1.52 15.25
N GLY A 17 -24.01 -0.21 15.16
CA GLY A 17 -23.46 0.44 13.98
C GLY A 17 -22.09 -0.17 13.78
N SER A 18 -21.98 -1.06 12.79
CA SER A 18 -20.69 -1.46 12.26
C SER A 18 -19.99 -0.18 11.84
N THR A 19 -19.05 0.30 12.66
CA THR A 19 -18.15 1.38 12.28
C THR A 19 -17.26 0.80 11.20
N VAL A 20 -17.72 0.86 9.95
CA VAL A 20 -16.89 0.59 8.79
C VAL A 20 -15.85 1.72 8.83
N ALA A 21 -14.65 1.41 9.32
CA ALA A 21 -13.57 2.36 9.35
C ALA A 21 -13.27 2.76 7.90
N GLU A 22 -13.66 3.99 7.53
CA GLU A 22 -13.37 4.55 6.22
C GLU A 22 -11.85 4.55 6.00
N ALA A 23 -11.44 4.24 4.77
CA ALA A 23 -10.03 4.16 4.46
C ALA A 23 -9.43 5.58 4.37
N THR A 24 -8.47 5.89 5.23
CA THR A 24 -7.78 7.19 5.22
C THR A 24 -6.50 7.07 4.39
N CYS A 25 -6.38 7.87 3.33
CA CYS A 25 -5.18 7.88 2.48
C CYS A 25 -4.22 9.01 2.88
N LEU A 26 -2.93 8.67 2.92
CA LEU A 26 -1.83 9.58 3.20
C LEU A 26 -1.41 10.27 1.90
N ASN A 27 -1.20 11.57 1.96
CA ASN A 27 -1.04 12.42 0.77
C ASN A 27 0.37 12.99 0.60
N SER A 28 1.24 12.81 1.60
CA SER A 28 2.61 13.34 1.59
C SER A 28 3.62 12.40 2.24
N VAL A 29 4.90 12.53 1.90
CA VAL A 29 6.00 11.77 2.52
C VAL A 29 6.12 12.11 3.99
N THR A 30 5.79 13.34 4.38
CA THR A 30 5.74 13.75 5.78
C THR A 30 4.69 12.95 6.55
N GLU A 31 3.49 12.77 6.00
CA GLU A 31 2.46 11.92 6.59
C GLU A 31 2.89 10.46 6.65
N LEU A 32 3.52 9.91 5.60
CA LEU A 32 4.07 8.54 5.64
C LEU A 32 5.02 8.34 6.83
N LYS A 33 5.95 9.28 7.01
CA LYS A 33 6.95 9.21 8.09
C LYS A 33 6.34 9.35 9.47
N ALA A 34 5.35 10.25 9.64
CA ALA A 34 4.61 10.40 10.88
C ALA A 34 3.90 9.08 11.29
N GLU A 35 3.53 8.29 10.30
CA GLU A 35 2.88 6.98 10.45
C GLU A 35 3.85 5.80 10.50
N GLY A 36 5.15 6.06 10.56
CA GLY A 36 6.20 5.03 10.59
C GLY A 36 6.45 4.31 9.26
N ILE A 37 5.76 4.70 8.19
CA ILE A 37 5.87 4.07 6.86
C ILE A 37 7.14 4.58 6.16
N LYS A 38 7.91 3.65 5.58
CA LYS A 38 9.14 3.98 4.86
C LYS A 38 8.82 4.56 3.47
N ALA A 39 9.63 5.53 3.07
CA ALA A 39 9.57 6.10 1.72
C ALA A 39 10.53 5.41 0.74
N HIS A 40 11.40 4.53 1.23
CA HIS A 40 12.38 3.81 0.43
C HIS A 40 12.20 2.31 0.63
N TRP A 41 12.20 1.55 -0.45
CA TRP A 41 12.00 0.11 -0.43
C TRP A 41 13.03 -0.56 -1.32
N LEU A 42 13.63 -1.66 -0.85
CA LEU A 42 14.66 -2.38 -1.56
C LEU A 42 14.25 -3.84 -1.75
N GLU A 43 14.27 -4.31 -2.99
CA GLU A 43 14.00 -5.70 -3.33
C GLU A 43 15.02 -6.63 -2.66
N THR A 44 14.55 -7.71 -2.07
CA THR A 44 15.39 -8.73 -1.40
C THR A 44 15.31 -10.10 -2.06
N THR A 45 14.42 -10.28 -3.04
CA THR A 45 14.22 -11.55 -3.76
C THR A 45 15.11 -11.74 -4.98
N ALA A 46 15.73 -10.67 -5.49
CA ALA A 46 16.62 -10.74 -6.64
C ALA A 46 18.08 -10.96 -6.20
N ASP A 47 18.63 -12.14 -6.52
CA ASP A 47 20.03 -12.50 -6.22
C ASP A 47 21.01 -12.10 -7.35
N ASP A 48 20.67 -11.09 -8.16
CA ASP A 48 21.48 -10.65 -9.30
C ASP A 48 22.49 -9.53 -8.96
N GLY A 49 22.62 -9.20 -7.67
CA GLY A 49 23.50 -8.14 -7.16
C GLY A 49 23.05 -6.72 -7.52
N LYS A 50 21.89 -6.58 -8.16
CA LYS A 50 21.33 -5.31 -8.65
C LYS A 50 19.83 -5.24 -8.32
N PRO A 51 19.44 -5.31 -7.02
CA PRO A 51 18.04 -5.33 -6.62
C PRO A 51 17.29 -4.08 -7.09
N LEU A 52 16.00 -4.22 -7.36
CA LEU A 52 15.14 -3.08 -7.67
C LEU A 52 14.90 -2.23 -6.42
N LYS A 53 14.98 -0.91 -6.57
CA LYS A 53 14.74 0.07 -5.52
C LYS A 53 13.51 0.89 -5.87
N ILE A 54 12.61 1.10 -4.91
CA ILE A 54 11.45 1.99 -5.03
C ILE A 54 11.66 3.18 -4.10
N VAL A 55 11.40 4.39 -4.60
CA VAL A 55 11.44 5.63 -3.83
C VAL A 55 10.11 6.35 -3.97
N ILE A 56 9.53 6.75 -2.84
CA ILE A 56 8.31 7.54 -2.75
C ILE A 56 8.70 9.01 -2.55
N SER A 57 7.99 9.92 -3.21
CA SER A 57 8.24 11.36 -3.14
C SER A 57 6.94 12.15 -3.23
N ASP A 58 6.97 13.40 -2.76
CA ASP A 58 5.86 14.33 -2.94
C ASP A 58 5.79 14.77 -4.40
N GLY A 59 4.62 14.60 -5.01
CA GLY A 59 4.29 15.13 -6.33
C GLY A 59 3.31 16.29 -6.25
N ALA A 60 3.02 16.92 -7.38
CA ALA A 60 2.13 18.08 -7.45
C ALA A 60 0.67 17.79 -7.02
N LYS A 61 0.23 16.52 -7.07
CA LYS A 61 -1.13 16.08 -6.75
C LYS A 61 -1.14 14.84 -5.84
N GLY A 62 -0.22 14.79 -4.88
CA GLY A 62 -0.05 13.66 -3.95
C GLY A 62 1.22 12.86 -4.24
N LEU A 63 1.28 11.65 -3.70
CA LEU A 63 2.48 10.81 -3.73
C LEU A 63 2.76 10.25 -5.13
N VAL A 64 4.05 10.24 -5.48
CA VAL A 64 4.59 9.57 -6.68
C VAL A 64 5.66 8.58 -6.27
N TYR A 65 5.95 7.64 -7.15
CA TYR A 65 7.07 6.74 -6.97
C TYR A 65 7.97 6.70 -8.21
N SER A 66 9.24 6.38 -7.99
CA SER A 66 10.17 5.93 -9.00
C SER A 66 10.78 4.61 -8.60
N ALA A 67 11.01 3.74 -9.57
CA ALA A 67 11.69 2.47 -9.39
C ALA A 67 12.92 2.42 -10.31
N SER A 68 14.05 1.99 -9.75
CA SER A 68 15.30 1.84 -10.47
C SER A 68 15.93 0.49 -10.21
N LYS A 69 16.68 -0.03 -11.20
CA LYS A 69 17.46 -1.26 -11.07
C LYS A 69 18.88 -0.99 -11.54
N ALA A 70 19.87 -1.37 -10.73
CA ALA A 70 21.27 -1.08 -10.99
C ALA A 70 21.61 0.41 -11.19
N GLY A 71 20.83 1.33 -10.59
CA GLY A 71 20.97 2.78 -10.78
C GLY A 71 20.19 3.35 -11.96
N GLU A 72 19.70 2.51 -12.86
CA GLU A 72 18.95 2.92 -14.04
C GLU A 72 17.45 3.06 -13.74
N PRO A 73 16.78 4.14 -14.21
CA PRO A 73 15.35 4.30 -14.04
C PRO A 73 14.62 3.24 -14.85
N TRP A 74 13.66 2.57 -14.23
CA TRP A 74 12.85 1.54 -14.86
C TRP A 74 11.40 2.00 -15.00
N LEU A 75 10.79 2.43 -13.89
CA LEU A 75 9.34 2.62 -13.80
C LEU A 75 9.05 3.85 -12.95
N ALA A 76 7.98 4.56 -13.26
CA ALA A 76 7.49 5.65 -12.44
C ALA A 76 5.97 5.77 -12.52
N GLY A 77 5.41 6.41 -11.50
CA GLY A 77 4.02 6.80 -11.53
C GLY A 77 3.48 7.25 -10.19
N LYS A 78 2.19 7.01 -9.97
CA LYS A 78 1.50 7.48 -8.76
C LYS A 78 1.58 6.42 -7.69
N ALA A 79 1.73 6.86 -6.45
CA ALA A 79 1.63 6.00 -5.29
C ALA A 79 0.45 6.44 -4.42
N SER A 80 -0.21 5.48 -3.79
CA SER A 80 -1.15 5.76 -2.70
C SER A 80 -0.91 4.81 -1.54
N PHE A 81 -1.05 5.34 -0.33
CA PHE A 81 -0.91 4.61 0.92
C PHE A 81 -2.18 4.86 1.71
N CYS A 82 -3.04 3.86 1.79
CA CYS A 82 -4.35 3.99 2.44
C CYS A 82 -4.45 3.02 3.59
N ARG A 83 -4.98 3.50 4.71
CA ARG A 83 -5.16 2.74 5.94
C ARG A 83 -6.62 2.40 6.14
N SER A 84 -6.89 1.15 6.50
CA SER A 84 -8.19 0.72 7.01
C SER A 84 -7.97 -0.12 8.28
N GLY A 85 -8.38 0.41 9.42
CA GLY A 85 -7.99 -0.12 10.74
C GLY A 85 -6.47 -0.09 10.92
N ASP A 86 -5.88 -1.20 11.35
CA ASP A 86 -4.42 -1.32 11.56
C ASP A 86 -3.63 -1.69 10.29
N LYS A 87 -4.32 -1.86 9.16
CA LYS A 87 -3.70 -2.29 7.90
C LYS A 87 -3.44 -1.10 6.99
N THR A 88 -2.20 -0.94 6.57
CA THR A 88 -1.81 -0.02 5.49
C THR A 88 -1.61 -0.80 4.20
N VAL A 89 -2.20 -0.32 3.12
CA VAL A 89 -2.03 -0.86 1.77
C VAL A 89 -1.33 0.18 0.91
N VAL A 90 -0.26 -0.25 0.22
CA VAL A 90 0.37 0.52 -0.84
C VAL A 90 -0.23 0.13 -2.19
N THR A 91 -0.50 1.12 -3.03
CA THR A 91 -0.83 0.92 -4.44
C THR A 91 0.12 1.75 -5.30
N LEU A 92 0.74 1.10 -6.29
CA LEU A 92 1.62 1.70 -7.26
C LEU A 92 0.93 1.63 -8.63
N ASN A 93 0.65 2.79 -9.22
CA ASN A 93 0.08 2.89 -10.56
C ASN A 93 1.20 3.24 -11.52
N ASN A 94 1.55 2.29 -12.38
CA ASN A 94 2.64 2.35 -13.33
C ASN A 94 2.19 3.21 -14.52
N THR A 95 2.68 4.44 -14.61
CA THR A 95 2.30 5.37 -15.69
C THR A 95 3.39 5.53 -16.73
N GLU A 96 4.65 5.29 -16.34
CA GLU A 96 5.80 5.42 -17.21
C GLU A 96 6.69 4.18 -17.08
N VAL A 97 7.12 3.67 -18.24
CA VAL A 97 8.01 2.52 -18.38
C VAL A 97 9.12 2.92 -19.34
N THR A 98 10.37 2.86 -18.88
CA THR A 98 11.53 3.27 -19.68
C THR A 98 12.00 2.14 -20.60
N GLU A 99 12.92 2.47 -21.52
CA GLU A 99 13.57 1.48 -22.40
C GLU A 99 14.51 0.51 -21.66
N ASN A 100 14.94 0.86 -20.43
CA ASN A 100 15.78 0.02 -19.59
C ASN A 100 15.07 -1.25 -19.11
N VAL A 101 13.74 -1.28 -19.19
CA VAL A 101 12.94 -2.47 -18.89
C VAL A 101 12.96 -3.42 -20.10
N PRO A 102 13.37 -4.69 -19.94
CA PRO A 102 13.37 -5.65 -21.04
C PRO A 102 12.02 -5.72 -21.75
N LEU A 103 12.01 -5.84 -23.09
CA LEU A 103 10.78 -5.80 -23.89
C LEU A 103 9.74 -6.84 -23.44
N VAL A 104 10.18 -8.06 -23.15
CA VAL A 104 9.30 -9.13 -22.65
C VAL A 104 8.70 -8.78 -21.28
N THR A 105 9.47 -8.13 -20.42
CA THR A 105 8.98 -7.64 -19.13
C THR A 105 7.92 -6.57 -19.34
N ARG A 106 8.18 -5.58 -20.20
CA ARG A 106 7.26 -4.46 -20.48
C ARG A 106 5.88 -4.94 -20.93
N MET A 107 5.81 -5.94 -21.80
CA MET A 107 4.53 -6.47 -22.33
C MET A 107 3.66 -7.15 -21.27
N ALA A 108 4.23 -7.56 -20.14
CA ALA A 108 3.54 -8.27 -19.07
C ALA A 108 3.51 -7.48 -17.76
N LEU A 109 3.95 -6.22 -17.76
CA LEU A 109 3.82 -5.34 -16.60
C LEU A 109 2.34 -5.02 -16.35
N PRO A 110 1.84 -5.17 -15.13
CA PRO A 110 0.52 -4.68 -14.80
C PRO A 110 0.53 -3.15 -14.74
N ASP A 111 -0.62 -2.53 -15.01
CA ASP A 111 -0.79 -1.08 -14.84
C ASP A 111 -0.81 -0.67 -13.36
N THR A 112 -1.25 -1.57 -12.48
CA THR A 112 -1.36 -1.31 -11.05
C THR A 112 -0.84 -2.50 -10.25
N LEU A 113 -0.10 -2.21 -9.19
CA LEU A 113 0.32 -3.17 -8.17
C LEU A 113 -0.20 -2.73 -6.81
N THR A 114 -0.71 -3.66 -6.03
CA THR A 114 -1.23 -3.39 -4.69
C THR A 114 -0.71 -4.44 -3.72
N ALA A 115 -0.23 -4.01 -2.56
CA ALA A 115 0.22 -4.91 -1.50
C ALA A 115 -0.03 -4.30 -0.12
N PRO A 116 -0.35 -5.12 0.90
CA PRO A 116 -0.30 -4.67 2.29
C PRO A 116 1.16 -4.43 2.72
N ILE A 117 1.35 -3.50 3.64
CA ILE A 117 2.61 -3.33 4.37
C ILE A 117 2.53 -4.16 5.65
N VAL A 118 3.48 -5.09 5.84
CA VAL A 118 3.56 -5.95 7.03
C VAL A 118 5.00 -5.96 7.51
N ASN A 119 5.25 -5.50 8.74
CA ASN A 119 6.59 -5.45 9.33
C ASN A 119 7.65 -4.75 8.44
N ASP A 120 7.29 -3.59 7.89
CA ASP A 120 8.12 -2.86 6.92
C ASP A 120 8.47 -3.66 5.65
N GLU A 121 7.68 -4.69 5.31
CA GLU A 121 7.80 -5.42 4.06
C GLU A 121 6.57 -5.23 3.17
N ILE A 122 6.81 -5.19 1.85
CA ILE A 122 5.78 -5.27 0.83
C ILE A 122 6.09 -6.41 -0.12
N ASN A 123 5.09 -7.24 -0.41
CA ASN A 123 5.17 -8.31 -1.39
C ASN A 123 4.38 -7.89 -2.64
N LEU A 124 5.08 -7.34 -3.63
CA LEU A 124 4.46 -6.97 -4.90
C LEU A 124 4.48 -8.17 -5.83
N ALA A 125 3.34 -8.50 -6.43
CA ALA A 125 3.23 -9.62 -7.36
C ALA A 125 2.36 -9.25 -8.56
N GLY A 126 2.98 -9.05 -9.72
CA GLY A 126 2.29 -8.80 -10.97
C GLY A 126 3.16 -9.17 -12.18
N GLY A 127 3.01 -10.41 -12.64
CA GLY A 127 3.75 -10.92 -13.79
C GLY A 127 5.28 -10.91 -13.53
N PRO A 128 6.10 -10.33 -14.42
CA PRO A 128 7.55 -10.24 -14.27
C PRO A 128 7.98 -9.16 -13.27
N TRP A 129 7.08 -8.25 -12.86
CA TRP A 129 7.29 -7.37 -11.71
C TRP A 129 6.78 -8.07 -10.46
N ARG A 130 7.68 -8.81 -9.80
CA ARG A 130 7.40 -9.46 -8.52
C ARG A 130 8.61 -9.37 -7.61
N GLY A 131 8.36 -9.30 -6.31
CA GLY A 131 9.43 -9.38 -5.31
C GLY A 131 8.96 -8.98 -3.92
N THR A 132 9.78 -9.36 -2.94
CA THR A 132 9.69 -8.84 -1.57
C THR A 132 10.57 -7.61 -1.48
N PHE A 133 10.04 -6.53 -0.92
CA PHE A 133 10.77 -5.30 -0.69
C PHE A 133 10.73 -4.93 0.77
N VAL A 134 11.89 -4.59 1.33
CA VAL A 134 12.04 -4.16 2.71
C VAL A 134 12.20 -2.66 2.77
N GLY A 135 11.45 -2.01 3.64
CA GLY A 135 11.51 -0.59 3.93
C GLY A 135 12.85 -0.21 4.57
N ARG A 136 13.44 0.90 4.10
CA ARG A 136 14.71 1.45 4.59
C ARG A 136 14.55 2.85 5.14
#